data_AF-A0A843LVU2-F1
#
_entry.id   AF-A0A843LVU2-F1
#
_cell.length_a   1.000
_cell.length_b   1.000
_cell.length_c   1.000
_cell.angle_alpha   90.00
_cell.angle_beta   90.00
_cell.angle_gamma   90.00
#
_symmetry.space_group_name_H-M   'P 1'
#
loop_
_entity.id
_entity.type
_entity.pdbx_description
1 polymer ?
#
loop_
_entity_poly.entity_id
_entity_poly.type
_entity_poly.pdbx_seq_one_letter_code
_entity_poly.pdbx_strand_id
1 'polypeptide(L)' 'MSMYNMDLDKVIRKINKKGARTVGLQFPEGLKMQAVKIAKAIESQTPATVIISGDPC' A
#
# COMPACT_ATOMS: atom_id res chain seq x y z
N MET A 1 4.51 15.84 11.81
CA MET A 1 5.29 14.57 11.83
C MET A 1 5.22 13.99 10.43
N SER A 2 6.35 14.01 9.73
CA SER A 2 6.48 13.75 8.30
C SER A 2 6.16 12.30 7.95
N MET A 3 4.86 12.02 7.86
CA MET A 3 4.32 10.97 7.01
C MET A 3 4.89 11.30 5.62
N TYR A 4 5.85 10.50 5.13
CA TYR A 4 6.19 10.52 3.71
C TYR A 4 4.86 10.63 2.97
N ASN A 5 4.71 11.66 2.12
CA ASN A 5 3.45 12.14 1.55
C ASN A 5 2.90 11.15 0.51
N MET A 6 2.82 9.87 0.88
CA MET A 6 2.09 8.83 0.20
C MET A 6 0.64 9.23 0.28
N ASP A 7 0.19 9.77 -0.84
CA ASP A 7 -1.17 10.19 -1.09
C ASP A 7 -2.05 8.93 -1.18
N LEU A 8 -2.32 8.34 -0.01
CA LEU A 8 -2.94 7.03 0.13
C LEU A 8 -4.35 7.03 -0.47
N ASP A 9 -5.07 8.15 -0.33
CA ASP A 9 -6.35 8.38 -0.98
C ASP A 9 -6.25 8.26 -2.51
N LYS A 10 -5.19 8.79 -3.10
CA LYS A 10 -4.93 8.67 -4.55
C LYS A 10 -4.64 7.23 -4.95
N VAL A 11 -3.93 6.47 -4.12
CA VAL A 11 -3.66 5.04 -4.33
C VAL A 11 -4.95 4.24 -4.29
N ILE A 12 -5.77 4.41 -3.24
CA ILE A 12 -7.06 3.73 -3.07
C ILE A 12 -8.00 4.05 -4.23
N ARG A 13 -8.12 5.32 -4.63
CA ARG A 13 -8.92 5.74 -5.79
C ARG A 13 -8.46 5.04 -7.06
N LYS A 14 -7.14 4.90 -7.28
CA LYS A 14 -6.60 4.18 -8.45
C LYS A 14 -6.91 2.69 -8.40
N ILE A 15 -6.78 2.04 -7.24
CA ILE A 15 -7.08 0.62 -7.06
C ILE A 15 -8.55 0.35 -7.37
N ASN A 16 -9.46 1.12 -6.77
CA ASN A 16 -10.89 0.99 -6.98
C ASN A 16 -11.28 1.31 -8.44
N LYS A 17 -10.74 2.38 -9.04
CA LYS A 17 -10.98 2.72 -10.45
C LYS A 17 -10.49 1.62 -11.40
N LYS A 18 -9.39 0.95 -11.09
CA LYS A 18 -8.88 -0.18 -11.87
C LYS A 18 -9.61 -1.49 -11.59
N GLY A 19 -10.41 -1.58 -10.53
CA GLY A 19 -11.02 -2.84 -10.07
C GLY A 19 -9.97 -3.89 -9.69
N ALA A 20 -8.78 -3.46 -9.25
CA ALA A 20 -7.68 -4.37 -8.96
C ALA A 20 -8.05 -5.26 -7.76
N ARG A 21 -7.84 -6.57 -7.89
CA ARG A 21 -8.11 -7.57 -6.84
C ARG A 21 -6.86 -7.95 -6.05
N THR A 22 -5.68 -7.65 -6.59
CA THR A 22 -4.39 -7.93 -5.96
C THR A 22 -3.45 -6.75 -6.18
N VAL A 23 -2.78 -6.31 -5.14
CA VAL A 23 -1.87 -5.16 -5.17
C VAL A 23 -0.54 -5.53 -4.52
N GLY A 24 0.56 -5.35 -5.25
CA GLY A 24 1.91 -5.49 -4.70
C GLY A 24 2.40 -4.17 -4.11
N LEU A 25 3.00 -4.21 -2.92
CA LEU A 25 3.71 -3.09 -2.30
C LEU A 25 5.17 -3.44 -2.08
N GLN A 26 6.07 -2.52 -2.42
CA GLN A 26 7.50 -2.66 -2.18
C GLN A 26 8.01 -1.42 -1.47
N PHE A 27 8.85 -1.63 -0.46
CA PHE A 27 9.39 -0.58 0.38
C PHE A 27 10.88 -0.78 0.63
N PRO A 28 11.68 0.30 0.71
CA PRO A 28 13.03 0.26 1.26
C PRO A 28 13.04 -0.28 2.69
N GLU A 29 14.17 -0.81 3.16
CA GLU A 29 14.29 -1.42 4.50
C GLU A 29 13.79 -0.52 5.64
N GLY A 30 14.17 0.76 5.62
CA GLY A 30 13.75 1.72 6.64
C GLY A 30 12.24 2.01 6.68
N LEU A 31 11.48 1.57 5.68
CA LEU A 31 10.04 1.81 5.54
C LEU A 31 9.20 0.53 5.66
N LYS A 32 9.81 -0.65 5.85
CA LYS A 32 9.08 -1.93 6.01
C LYS A 32 8.06 -1.90 7.16
N MET A 33 8.35 -1.19 8.25
CA MET A 33 7.38 -1.02 9.34
C MET A 33 6.11 -0.24 8.93
N GLN A 34 6.24 0.68 7.97
CA GLN A 34 5.11 1.46 7.45
C GLN A 34 4.30 0.65 6.43
N ALA A 35 4.95 -0.29 5.74
CA ALA A 35 4.32 -1.18 4.76
C ALA A 35 3.07 -1.87 5.30
N VAL A 36 3.15 -2.40 6.52
CA VAL A 36 2.04 -3.11 7.17
C VAL A 36 0.85 -2.17 7.44
N LYS A 37 1.12 -0.92 7.84
CA LYS A 37 0.06 0.08 8.09
C LYS A 37 -0.62 0.48 6.78
N ILE A 38 0.16 0.67 5.72
CA ILE A 38 -0.34 1.04 4.40
C ILE A 38 -1.17 -0.12 3.80
N ALA A 39 -0.67 -1.35 3.89
CA ALA A 39 -1.39 -2.54 3.46
C ALA A 39 -2.77 -2.63 4.12
N LYS A 40 -2.82 -2.56 5.45
CA LYS A 40 -4.09 -2.59 6.20
C LYS A 40 -5.07 -1.50 5.76
N ALA A 41 -4.57 -0.30 5.50
CA ALA A 41 -5.41 0.82 5.09
C ALA A 41 -5.93 0.69 3.65
N ILE A 42 -5.21 -0.03 2.78
CA ILE A 42 -5.67 -0.38 1.43
C ILE A 42 -6.74 -1.48 1.51
N GLU A 43 -6.51 -2.54 2.28
CA GLU A 43 -7.47 -3.65 2.42
C GLU A 43 -8.76 -3.23 3.11
N SER A 44 -8.72 -2.27 4.03
CA SER A 44 -9.93 -1.76 4.69
C SER A 44 -10.81 -0.88 3.79
N GLN A 45 -10.27 -0.39 2.66
CA GLN A 45 -10.94 0.57 1.77
C GLN A 45 -11.07 0.07 0.33
N THR A 46 -10.59 -1.14 0.05
CA THR A 46 -10.64 -1.76 -1.27
C THR A 46 -10.86 -3.26 -1.11
N PRO A 47 -11.48 -3.94 -2.10
CA PRO A 47 -11.61 -5.40 -2.07
C PRO A 47 -10.32 -6.10 -2.53
N ALA A 48 -9.19 -5.41 -2.54
CA ALA A 48 -7.92 -5.93 -3.01
C ALA A 48 -7.17 -6.63 -1.89
N THR A 49 -6.60 -7.80 -2.17
CA THR A 49 -5.57 -8.41 -1.33
C THR A 49 -4.25 -7.71 -1.59
N VAL A 50 -3.51 -7.31 -0.55
CA VAL A 50 -2.16 -6.74 -0.74
C VAL A 50 -1.05 -7.68 -0.33
N ILE A 51 -0.02 -7.73 -1.17
CA ILE A 51 1.19 -8.52 -0.99
C ILE A 51 2.34 -7.54 -0.78
N ILE A 52 3.06 -7.68 0.32
CA ILE A 52 4.25 -6.86 0.61
C ILE A 52 5.48 -7.65 0.15
N SER A 53 6.30 -7.07 -0.72
CA SER A 53 7.58 -7.66 -1.11
C SER A 53 8.53 -7.67 0.09
N GLY A 54 9.10 -8.86 0.36
CA GLY A 54 10.14 -9.03 1.36
C GLY A 54 11.53 -8.65 0.88
N ASP A 55 11.71 -8.57 -0.44
CA ASP A 55 13.01 -8.32 -1.07
C ASP A 55 13.53 -6.91 -0.74
N PRO A 56 14.84 -6.75 -0.53
CA PRO A 56 15.45 -5.43 -0.38
C PRO A 56 15.23 -4.62 -1.67
N CYS A 57 14.99 -3.31 -1.49
CA CYS A 57 14.66 -2.33 -2.51
C CYS A 57 15.48 -1.07 -2.28
#